data_AF-A0A371LVF2-F1
#
_entry.id   AF-A0A371LVF2-F1
#
_cell.length_a   1.000
_cell.length_b   1.000
_cell.length_c   1.000
_cell.angle_alpha   90.00
_cell.angle_beta   90.00
_cell.angle_gamma   90.00
#
_symmetry.space_group_name_H-M   'P 1'
#
loop_
_entity.id
_entity.type
_entity.pdbx_description
1 polymer ?
#
loop_
_entity_poly.entity_id
_entity_poly.type
_entity_poly.pdbx_seq_one_letter_code
_entity_poly.pdbx_strand_id
1 'polypeptide(L)'
;MTQHVRGATRLAGLVALLAAGAGNASAHVKYVTPGSDPVEVAAFLLAALTDPFNLAVLGAGGVGVAVAGAAYLRFRPLPNDVRAFRRTMASYESLLPWLLRLAVGLPLVGAGFSGYFFSPAVQSSSPVFVRLFGITVGFLLLFGFGTRLVAAVGLAGYLVGLAVEPALVLAFEYVPGFLAIALVGGGRPSADHAVASMAADDRTFYSRVDPFYRRVALPFVERTRHLEAYVPAVLRVGLGLTFVYLGVAQKLMEPGDALAVVAKYDLTAVVPVAPELWVVGAGLTEALVGVLLVAGAFTRAASAVAFLLFTTTLFGLPDDPVLAHISLFGLVSALLVTGGGPLSVDRALSDRGAGDAESGGDASGRSAGA
;
A
#
# COMPACT_ATOMS: atom_id res chain seq x y z
N MET A 1 -10.41 16.63 31.31
CA MET A 1 -11.01 15.27 31.43
C MET A 1 -11.53 14.72 30.09
N THR A 2 -12.13 15.53 29.22
CA THR A 2 -12.74 15.09 27.95
C THR A 2 -11.78 14.68 26.83
N GLN A 3 -10.53 15.16 26.80
CA GLN A 3 -9.53 14.76 25.79
C GLN A 3 -8.91 13.38 26.07
N HIS A 4 -8.62 13.05 27.33
CA HIS A 4 -8.08 11.74 27.71
C HIS A 4 -9.10 10.62 27.47
N VAL A 5 -10.38 10.88 27.75
CA VAL A 5 -11.46 9.92 27.47
C VAL A 5 -11.56 9.67 25.96
N ARG A 6 -11.54 10.71 25.12
CA ARG A 6 -11.57 10.57 23.65
C ARG A 6 -10.34 9.83 23.08
N GLY A 7 -9.17 10.02 23.68
CA GLY A 7 -7.95 9.28 23.31
C GLY A 7 -8.06 7.79 23.67
N ALA A 8 -8.54 7.48 24.87
CA ALA A 8 -8.76 6.11 25.32
C ALA A 8 -9.85 5.39 24.49
N THR A 9 -10.94 6.06 24.12
CA THR A 9 -11.98 5.43 23.28
C THR A 9 -11.50 5.16 21.85
N ARG A 10 -10.66 6.04 21.28
CA ARG A 10 -10.05 5.82 19.95
C ARG A 10 -9.02 4.70 19.97
N LEU A 11 -8.21 4.63 21.02
CA LEU A 11 -7.23 3.56 21.21
C LEU A 11 -7.94 2.21 21.44
N ALA A 12 -8.98 2.18 22.28
CA ALA A 12 -9.79 0.98 22.49
C ALA A 12 -10.53 0.55 21.23
N GLY A 13 -11.04 1.50 20.43
CA GLY A 13 -11.65 1.21 19.14
C GLY A 13 -10.67 0.65 18.11
N LEU A 14 -9.45 1.20 18.05
CA LEU A 14 -8.36 0.69 17.20
C LEU A 14 -7.92 -0.71 17.65
N VAL A 15 -7.73 -0.93 18.95
CA VAL A 15 -7.36 -2.23 19.53
C VAL A 15 -8.47 -3.26 19.30
N ALA A 16 -9.75 -2.89 19.43
CA ALA A 16 -10.87 -3.78 19.14
C ALA A 16 -10.97 -4.13 17.63
N LEU A 17 -10.71 -3.17 16.74
CA LEU A 17 -10.62 -3.41 15.29
C LEU A 17 -9.43 -4.32 14.93
N LEU A 18 -8.27 -4.13 15.57
CA LEU A 18 -7.08 -4.96 15.37
C LEU A 18 -7.27 -6.36 15.95
N ALA A 19 -7.93 -6.49 17.11
CA ALA A 19 -8.25 -7.77 17.74
C ALA A 19 -9.31 -8.56 16.95
N ALA A 20 -10.33 -7.89 16.40
CA ALA A 20 -11.28 -8.52 15.47
C ALA A 20 -10.58 -8.99 14.18
N GLY A 21 -9.45 -8.39 13.83
CA GLY A 21 -8.56 -8.81 12.75
C GLY A 21 -7.72 -10.05 13.04
N ALA A 22 -7.44 -10.38 14.31
CA ALA A 22 -6.56 -11.49 14.68
C ALA A 22 -7.07 -12.86 14.18
N GLY A 23 -8.39 -13.09 14.18
CA GLY A 23 -8.97 -14.33 13.63
C GLY A 23 -8.73 -14.50 12.11
N ASN A 24 -8.62 -13.40 11.37
CA ASN A 24 -8.28 -13.41 9.95
C ASN A 24 -6.76 -13.55 9.72
N ALA A 25 -5.94 -13.30 10.75
CA ALA A 25 -4.50 -13.44 10.68
C ALA A 25 -4.03 -14.90 10.65
N SER A 26 -4.66 -15.76 11.45
CA SER A 26 -4.41 -17.20 11.38
C SER A 26 -4.63 -17.78 9.97
N ALA A 27 -5.50 -17.19 9.15
CA ALA A 27 -5.74 -17.64 7.78
C ALA A 27 -4.59 -17.34 6.80
N HIS A 28 -3.78 -16.29 7.05
CA HIS A 28 -2.63 -15.94 6.21
C HIS A 28 -1.48 -16.91 6.41
N VAL A 29 -1.25 -17.33 7.65
CA VAL A 29 -0.14 -18.21 7.96
C VAL A 29 -0.47 -19.66 7.63
N LYS A 30 -1.75 -20.09 7.75
CA LYS A 30 -2.20 -21.44 7.36
C LYS A 30 -1.90 -21.85 5.90
N TYR A 31 -1.69 -20.91 4.99
CA TYR A 31 -1.25 -21.23 3.63
C TYR A 31 0.27 -21.18 3.44
N VAL A 32 1.02 -20.58 4.37
CA VAL A 32 2.51 -20.50 4.36
C VAL A 32 3.13 -21.61 5.21
N THR A 33 2.50 -21.96 6.34
CA THR A 33 2.90 -23.03 7.27
C THR A 33 1.66 -23.83 7.71
N PRO A 34 1.82 -25.06 8.24
CA PRO A 34 0.69 -25.89 8.68
C PRO A 34 -0.10 -25.35 9.90
N GLY A 35 0.16 -24.12 10.35
CA GLY A 35 -0.30 -23.58 11.63
C GLY A 35 0.54 -24.07 12.80
N SER A 36 0.51 -23.32 13.91
CA SER A 36 1.27 -23.59 15.13
C SER A 36 0.38 -23.63 16.37
N ASP A 37 0.93 -24.10 17.50
CA ASP A 37 0.23 -24.04 18.78
C ASP A 37 -0.02 -22.57 19.18
N PRO A 38 -1.22 -22.22 19.68
CA PRO A 38 -1.51 -20.86 20.11
C PRO A 38 -0.53 -20.40 21.19
N VAL A 39 0.15 -19.29 20.95
CA VAL A 39 1.05 -18.66 21.92
C VAL A 39 0.34 -17.46 22.54
N GLU A 40 0.35 -17.37 23.88
CA GLU A 40 -0.23 -16.23 24.57
C GLU A 40 0.55 -14.94 24.24
N VAL A 41 -0.13 -14.01 23.57
CA VAL A 41 0.44 -12.73 23.10
C VAL A 41 1.12 -11.95 24.23
N ALA A 42 0.47 -11.87 25.39
CA ALA A 42 0.99 -11.12 26.53
C ALA A 42 2.29 -11.73 27.06
N ALA A 43 2.34 -13.06 27.20
CA ALA A 43 3.54 -13.77 27.65
C ALA A 43 4.68 -13.64 26.64
N PHE A 44 4.38 -13.76 25.34
CA PHE A 44 5.36 -13.57 24.26
C PHE A 44 5.96 -12.17 24.27
N LEU A 45 5.13 -11.12 24.28
CA LEU A 45 5.60 -9.74 24.30
C LEU A 45 6.35 -9.43 25.59
N LEU A 46 5.90 -9.96 26.73
CA LEU A 46 6.61 -9.79 28.00
C LEU A 46 7.99 -10.45 27.95
N ALA A 47 8.11 -11.67 27.45
CA ALA A 47 9.39 -12.35 27.29
C ALA A 47 10.30 -11.57 26.34
N ALA A 48 9.79 -11.16 25.18
CA ALA A 48 10.55 -10.40 24.19
C ALA A 48 11.04 -9.05 24.72
N LEU A 49 10.22 -8.34 25.49
CA LEU A 49 10.48 -6.99 25.98
C LEU A 49 11.10 -6.94 27.39
N THR A 50 11.27 -8.07 28.07
CA THR A 50 12.02 -8.13 29.34
C THR A 50 13.45 -8.58 29.16
N ASP A 51 13.76 -9.20 28.02
CA ASP A 51 15.13 -9.50 27.63
C ASP A 51 15.92 -8.18 27.39
N PRO A 52 16.99 -7.92 28.16
CA PRO A 52 17.78 -6.69 28.03
C PRO A 52 18.43 -6.51 26.67
N PHE A 53 18.83 -7.61 26.02
CA PHE A 53 19.44 -7.56 24.69
C PHE A 53 18.41 -7.19 23.64
N ASN A 54 17.22 -7.79 23.66
CA ASN A 54 16.14 -7.44 22.74
C ASN A 54 15.73 -5.97 22.89
N LEU A 55 15.58 -5.49 24.13
CA LEU A 55 15.30 -4.08 24.40
C LEU A 55 16.40 -3.15 23.88
N ALA A 56 17.67 -3.52 24.08
CA ALA A 56 18.79 -2.73 23.61
C ALA A 56 18.80 -2.64 22.07
N VAL A 57 18.56 -3.76 21.38
CA VAL A 57 18.52 -3.78 19.90
C VAL A 57 17.33 -2.98 19.36
N LEU A 58 16.13 -3.21 19.87
CA LEU A 58 14.93 -2.48 19.44
C LEU A 58 15.04 -0.98 19.75
N GLY A 59 15.51 -0.65 20.95
CA GLY A 59 15.71 0.74 21.39
C GLY A 59 16.77 1.45 20.55
N ALA A 60 17.93 0.82 20.34
CA ALA A 60 19.00 1.38 19.49
C ALA A 60 18.54 1.53 18.04
N GLY A 61 17.79 0.55 17.50
CA GLY A 61 17.20 0.63 16.16
C GLY A 61 16.22 1.79 16.03
N GLY A 62 15.27 1.93 16.98
CA GLY A 62 14.30 3.02 17.01
C GLY A 62 14.95 4.40 17.13
N VAL A 63 15.92 4.55 18.04
CA VAL A 63 16.71 5.78 18.19
C VAL A 63 17.50 6.06 16.91
N GLY A 64 18.11 5.03 16.32
CA GLY A 64 18.85 5.14 15.06
C GLY A 64 18.00 5.68 13.92
N VAL A 65 16.78 5.15 13.74
CA VAL A 65 15.83 5.64 12.74
C VAL A 65 15.43 7.09 13.02
N ALA A 66 15.15 7.44 14.28
CA ALA A 66 14.79 8.81 14.65
C ALA A 66 15.93 9.80 14.41
N VAL A 67 17.17 9.44 14.79
CA VAL A 67 18.38 10.24 14.57
C VAL A 67 18.66 10.38 13.08
N ALA A 68 18.56 9.30 12.30
CA ALA A 68 18.74 9.35 10.85
C ALA A 68 17.70 10.25 10.19
N GLY A 69 16.42 10.16 10.59
CA GLY A 69 15.36 11.05 10.12
C GLY A 69 15.62 12.52 10.47
N ALA A 70 16.00 12.80 11.71
CA ALA A 70 16.34 14.15 12.17
C ALA A 70 17.57 14.72 11.45
N ALA A 71 18.62 13.93 11.29
CA ALA A 71 19.82 14.31 10.55
C ALA A 71 19.50 14.59 9.08
N TYR A 72 18.69 13.74 8.44
CA TYR A 72 18.24 13.96 7.07
C TYR A 72 17.48 15.28 6.93
N LEU A 73 16.54 15.56 7.84
CA LEU A 73 15.78 16.82 7.84
C LEU A 73 16.67 18.05 8.09
N ARG A 74 17.68 17.91 8.96
CA ARG A 74 18.58 19.00 9.38
C ARG A 74 19.64 19.36 8.33
N PHE A 75 20.24 18.35 7.70
CA PHE A 75 21.39 18.53 6.82
C PHE A 75 21.03 18.41 5.33
N ARG A 76 19.98 17.66 4.99
CA ARG A 76 19.54 17.38 3.60
C ARG A 76 20.74 17.08 2.67
N PRO A 77 21.55 16.04 2.97
CA PRO A 77 22.88 15.88 2.40
C PRO A 77 22.92 15.60 0.89
N LEU A 78 21.82 15.14 0.30
CA LEU A 78 21.75 14.68 -1.10
C LEU A 78 20.69 15.45 -1.92
N PRO A 79 20.76 16.80 -2.00
CA PRO A 79 19.70 17.59 -2.61
C PRO A 79 19.65 17.43 -4.13
N ASN A 80 20.78 17.12 -4.78
CA ASN A 80 20.86 16.91 -6.22
C ASN A 80 20.25 15.57 -6.61
N ASP A 81 20.64 14.50 -5.91
CA ASP A 81 20.15 13.15 -6.16
C ASP A 81 18.65 13.05 -5.91
N VAL A 82 18.16 13.63 -4.82
CA VAL A 82 16.72 13.67 -4.52
C VAL A 82 15.95 14.44 -5.61
N ARG A 83 16.50 15.55 -6.13
CA ARG A 83 15.87 16.30 -7.22
C ARG A 83 15.87 15.50 -8.53
N ALA A 84 16.98 14.86 -8.87
CA ALA A 84 17.08 14.00 -10.05
C ALA A 84 16.08 12.84 -9.95
N PHE A 85 16.05 12.13 -8.82
CA PHE A 85 15.11 11.05 -8.56
C PHE A 85 13.66 11.50 -8.71
N ARG A 86 13.26 12.62 -8.08
CA ARG A 86 11.89 13.14 -8.17
C ARG A 86 11.50 13.50 -9.60
N ARG A 87 12.41 14.09 -10.38
CA ARG A 87 12.17 14.42 -11.80
C ARG A 87 11.98 13.15 -12.63
N THR A 88 12.81 12.14 -12.40
CA THR A 88 12.69 10.85 -13.10
C THR A 88 11.39 10.13 -12.72
N MET A 89 11.02 10.10 -11.44
CA MET A 89 9.74 9.53 -11.01
C MET A 89 8.54 10.29 -11.62
N ALA A 90 8.60 11.62 -11.69
CA ALA A 90 7.54 12.42 -12.30
C ALA A 90 7.36 12.13 -13.80
N SER A 91 8.43 11.76 -14.53
CA SER A 91 8.29 11.40 -15.95
C SER A 91 7.49 10.10 -16.15
N TYR A 92 7.40 9.25 -15.12
CA TYR A 92 6.63 8.00 -15.14
C TYR A 92 5.14 8.20 -14.80
N GLU A 93 4.69 9.41 -14.43
CA GLU A 93 3.28 9.68 -14.13
C GLU A 93 2.35 9.31 -15.30
N SER A 94 2.80 9.46 -16.54
CA SER A 94 2.05 9.05 -17.73
C SER A 94 1.78 7.54 -17.80
N LEU A 95 2.61 6.73 -17.15
CA LEU A 95 2.52 5.27 -17.08
C LEU A 95 1.83 4.78 -15.80
N LEU A 96 1.53 5.66 -14.84
CA LEU A 96 0.82 5.33 -13.61
C LEU A 96 -0.48 4.53 -13.83
N PRO A 97 -1.36 4.90 -14.79
CA PRO A 97 -2.59 4.14 -15.06
C PRO A 97 -2.31 2.70 -15.49
N TRP A 98 -1.23 2.49 -16.26
CA TRP A 98 -0.81 1.17 -16.69
C TRP A 98 -0.19 0.36 -15.56
N LEU A 99 0.68 0.98 -14.76
CA LEU A 99 1.27 0.36 -13.58
C LEU A 99 0.21 -0.15 -12.60
N LEU A 100 -0.81 0.68 -12.30
CA LEU A 100 -1.90 0.29 -11.40
C LEU A 100 -2.71 -0.90 -11.95
N ARG A 101 -2.99 -0.90 -13.26
CA ARG A 101 -3.70 -2.02 -13.92
C ARG A 101 -2.87 -3.30 -13.93
N LEU A 102 -1.55 -3.21 -14.08
CA LEU A 102 -0.66 -4.38 -13.93
C LEU A 102 -0.68 -4.88 -12.48
N ALA A 103 -0.55 -3.97 -11.51
CA ALA A 103 -0.51 -4.29 -10.09
C ALA A 103 -1.76 -5.07 -9.63
N VAL A 104 -2.94 -4.70 -10.12
CA VAL A 104 -4.21 -5.33 -9.71
C VAL A 104 -4.62 -6.45 -10.66
N GLY A 105 -4.45 -6.25 -11.98
CA GLY A 105 -4.96 -7.16 -13.00
C GLY A 105 -4.17 -8.47 -13.11
N LEU A 106 -2.84 -8.43 -13.01
CA LEU A 106 -2.01 -9.64 -13.07
C LEU A 106 -2.34 -10.63 -11.95
N PRO A 107 -2.33 -10.23 -10.66
CA PRO A 107 -2.64 -11.17 -9.59
C PRO A 107 -4.10 -11.63 -9.62
N LEU A 108 -5.06 -10.83 -10.11
CA LEU A 108 -6.45 -11.29 -10.33
C LEU A 108 -6.57 -12.41 -11.35
N VAL A 109 -5.87 -12.29 -12.49
CA VAL A 109 -5.83 -13.37 -13.48
C VAL A 109 -5.19 -14.61 -12.86
N GLY A 110 -4.08 -14.44 -12.14
CA GLY A 110 -3.40 -15.52 -11.43
C GLY A 110 -4.29 -16.21 -10.38
N ALA A 111 -5.03 -15.43 -9.59
CA ALA A 111 -6.00 -15.89 -8.62
C ALA A 111 -7.12 -16.70 -9.28
N GLY A 112 -7.68 -16.20 -10.38
CA GLY A 112 -8.70 -16.89 -11.17
C GLY A 112 -8.23 -18.25 -11.71
N PHE A 113 -6.98 -18.36 -12.17
CA PHE A 113 -6.40 -19.65 -12.58
C PHE A 113 -6.08 -20.57 -11.41
N SER A 114 -5.70 -20.00 -10.27
CA SER A 114 -5.35 -20.76 -9.06
C SER A 114 -6.57 -21.17 -8.22
N GLY A 115 -7.75 -20.61 -8.52
CA GLY A 115 -9.02 -20.99 -7.89
C GLY A 115 -9.34 -20.27 -6.56
N TYR A 116 -8.58 -19.22 -6.18
CA TYR A 116 -8.85 -18.42 -4.99
C TYR A 116 -9.38 -17.02 -5.36
N PHE A 117 -10.19 -16.40 -4.49
CA PHE A 117 -11.00 -15.23 -4.90
C PHE A 117 -10.23 -13.90 -4.92
N PHE A 118 -9.28 -13.69 -4.01
CA PHE A 118 -8.35 -12.53 -3.98
C PHE A 118 -7.11 -12.86 -3.12
N SER A 119 -7.35 -13.55 -2.00
CA SER A 119 -6.32 -14.11 -1.13
C SER A 119 -6.27 -15.65 -1.28
N PRO A 120 -5.09 -16.28 -1.30
CA PRO A 120 -4.95 -17.74 -1.24
C PRO A 120 -5.62 -18.38 -0.02
N ALA A 121 -5.80 -17.60 1.06
CA ALA A 121 -6.49 -18.02 2.27
C ALA A 121 -8.00 -18.30 2.05
N VAL A 122 -8.59 -17.80 0.96
CA VAL A 122 -10.02 -17.92 0.68
C VAL A 122 -10.24 -18.72 -0.59
N GLN A 123 -10.44 -20.02 -0.40
CA GLN A 123 -10.85 -20.95 -1.45
C GLN A 123 -12.37 -20.95 -1.54
N SER A 124 -12.92 -20.69 -2.73
CA SER A 124 -14.36 -20.67 -2.93
C SER A 124 -14.93 -22.05 -3.22
N SER A 125 -16.11 -22.33 -2.68
CA SER A 125 -16.92 -23.50 -3.05
C SER A 125 -17.43 -23.47 -4.50
N SER A 126 -17.31 -22.34 -5.21
CA SER A 126 -17.61 -22.21 -6.63
C SER A 126 -16.36 -21.81 -7.44
N PRO A 127 -15.49 -22.78 -7.77
CA PRO A 127 -14.25 -22.52 -8.53
C PRO A 127 -14.50 -21.89 -9.90
N VAL A 128 -15.63 -22.24 -10.54
CA VAL A 128 -16.01 -21.70 -11.85
C VAL A 128 -16.28 -20.20 -11.76
N PHE A 129 -17.01 -19.76 -10.73
CA PHE A 129 -17.28 -18.33 -10.53
C PHE A 129 -15.99 -17.55 -10.31
N VAL A 130 -15.13 -18.00 -9.37
CA VAL A 130 -13.86 -17.35 -9.07
C VAL A 130 -12.99 -17.23 -10.31
N ARG A 131 -12.90 -18.31 -11.11
CA ARG A 131 -12.13 -18.32 -12.34
C ARG A 131 -12.66 -17.32 -13.36
N LEU A 132 -13.97 -17.34 -13.64
CA LEU A 132 -14.57 -16.43 -14.61
C LEU A 132 -14.47 -14.98 -14.17
N PHE A 133 -14.74 -14.70 -12.89
CA PHE A 133 -14.62 -13.36 -12.32
C PHE A 133 -13.18 -12.85 -12.38
N GLY A 134 -12.24 -13.59 -11.79
CA GLY A 134 -10.83 -13.17 -11.67
C GLY A 134 -10.17 -12.97 -13.02
N ILE A 135 -10.37 -13.91 -13.96
CA ILE A 135 -9.84 -13.80 -15.32
C ILE A 135 -10.49 -12.64 -16.07
N THR A 136 -11.81 -12.48 -15.99
CA THR A 136 -12.52 -11.43 -16.75
C THR A 136 -12.16 -10.04 -16.24
N VAL A 137 -12.26 -9.80 -14.93
CA VAL A 137 -11.92 -8.51 -14.32
C VAL A 137 -10.43 -8.22 -14.53
N GLY A 138 -9.56 -9.18 -14.24
CA GLY A 138 -8.12 -9.02 -14.40
C GLY A 138 -7.72 -8.73 -15.85
N PHE A 139 -8.21 -9.52 -16.81
CA PHE A 139 -7.92 -9.32 -18.23
C PHE A 139 -8.42 -7.97 -18.75
N LEU A 140 -9.66 -7.58 -18.42
CA LEU A 140 -10.21 -6.30 -18.88
C LEU A 140 -9.44 -5.10 -18.29
N LEU A 141 -8.94 -5.21 -17.04
CA LEU A 141 -8.04 -4.21 -16.47
C LEU A 141 -6.69 -4.17 -17.22
N LEU A 142 -6.07 -5.33 -17.47
CA LEU A 142 -4.79 -5.39 -18.19
C LEU A 142 -4.89 -4.83 -19.60
N PHE A 143 -5.95 -5.21 -20.32
CA PHE A 143 -6.27 -4.67 -21.65
C PHE A 143 -6.65 -3.17 -21.58
N GLY A 144 -7.18 -2.74 -20.44
CA GLY A 144 -7.59 -1.36 -20.18
C GLY A 144 -8.85 -1.00 -20.95
N PHE A 145 -9.88 -1.85 -20.85
CA PHE A 145 -11.18 -1.66 -21.51
C PHE A 145 -12.29 -1.53 -20.46
N GLY A 146 -13.04 -0.44 -20.53
CA GLY A 146 -14.03 -0.09 -19.52
C GLY A 146 -13.40 0.12 -18.14
N THR A 147 -12.15 0.61 -18.08
CA THR A 147 -11.27 0.49 -16.91
C THR A 147 -11.92 0.94 -15.61
N ARG A 148 -12.60 2.10 -15.62
CA ARG A 148 -13.26 2.64 -14.42
C ARG A 148 -14.43 1.76 -13.95
N LEU A 149 -15.23 1.26 -14.90
CA LEU A 149 -16.35 0.37 -14.61
C LEU A 149 -15.84 -0.98 -14.08
N VAL A 150 -14.83 -1.56 -14.73
CA VAL A 150 -14.25 -2.84 -14.33
C VAL A 150 -13.60 -2.74 -12.96
N ALA A 151 -12.92 -1.63 -12.64
CA ALA A 151 -12.39 -1.39 -11.31
C ALA A 151 -13.51 -1.27 -10.26
N ALA A 152 -14.62 -0.61 -10.58
CA ALA A 152 -15.79 -0.55 -9.70
C ALA A 152 -16.44 -1.93 -9.47
N VAL A 153 -16.55 -2.76 -10.52
CA VAL A 153 -17.03 -4.14 -10.43
C VAL A 153 -16.09 -5.00 -9.59
N GLY A 154 -14.77 -4.86 -9.80
CA GLY A 154 -13.75 -5.53 -9.00
C GLY A 154 -13.82 -5.17 -7.53
N LEU A 155 -13.95 -3.87 -7.22
CA LEU A 155 -14.12 -3.37 -5.86
C LEU A 155 -15.42 -3.88 -5.22
N ALA A 156 -16.53 -3.83 -5.95
CA ALA A 156 -17.80 -4.36 -5.46
C ALA A 156 -17.71 -5.87 -5.17
N GLY A 157 -17.07 -6.62 -6.07
CA GLY A 157 -16.81 -8.05 -5.87
C GLY A 157 -15.95 -8.32 -4.64
N TYR A 158 -14.90 -7.53 -4.43
CA TYR A 158 -14.08 -7.61 -3.22
C TYR A 158 -14.89 -7.32 -1.95
N LEU A 159 -15.68 -6.23 -1.93
CA LEU A 159 -16.45 -5.83 -0.75
C LEU A 159 -17.57 -6.83 -0.40
N VAL A 160 -18.26 -7.36 -1.42
CA VAL A 160 -19.24 -8.45 -1.23
C VAL A 160 -18.52 -9.70 -0.71
N GLY A 161 -17.36 -10.04 -1.28
CA GLY A 161 -16.51 -11.11 -0.78
C GLY A 161 -16.16 -10.93 0.68
N LEU A 162 -15.66 -9.75 1.06
CA LEU A 162 -15.20 -9.44 2.41
C LEU A 162 -16.35 -9.53 3.44
N ALA A 163 -17.57 -9.18 3.03
CA ALA A 163 -18.75 -9.29 3.89
C ALA A 163 -19.12 -10.76 4.19
N VAL A 164 -18.75 -11.69 3.32
CA VAL A 164 -19.01 -13.14 3.47
C VAL A 164 -17.80 -13.86 4.08
N GLU A 165 -16.60 -13.50 3.64
CA GLU A 165 -15.31 -14.11 3.99
C GLU A 165 -14.36 -13.05 4.58
N PRO A 166 -14.40 -12.84 5.92
CA PRO A 166 -13.60 -11.80 6.57
C PRO A 166 -12.08 -11.96 6.37
N ALA A 167 -11.61 -13.18 6.09
CA ALA A 167 -10.21 -13.47 5.77
C ALA A 167 -9.69 -12.70 4.54
N LEU A 168 -10.58 -12.16 3.68
CA LEU A 168 -10.18 -11.28 2.58
C LEU A 168 -9.56 -9.95 3.03
N VAL A 169 -9.64 -9.59 4.32
CA VAL A 169 -8.92 -8.44 4.89
C VAL A 169 -7.39 -8.58 4.69
N LEU A 170 -6.88 -9.80 4.52
CA LEU A 170 -5.48 -10.06 4.18
C LEU A 170 -5.08 -9.45 2.83
N ALA A 171 -6.04 -9.33 1.92
CA ALA A 171 -5.88 -8.76 0.59
C ALA A 171 -6.47 -7.34 0.52
N PHE A 172 -6.40 -6.58 1.61
CA PHE A 172 -6.98 -5.23 1.69
C PHE A 172 -6.41 -4.25 0.67
N GLU A 173 -5.20 -4.48 0.15
CA GLU A 173 -4.56 -3.65 -0.86
C GLU A 173 -5.33 -3.59 -2.19
N TYR A 174 -6.23 -4.54 -2.46
CA TYR A 174 -7.12 -4.44 -3.62
C TYR A 174 -8.08 -3.26 -3.52
N VAL A 175 -8.49 -2.84 -2.31
CA VAL A 175 -9.36 -1.67 -2.10
C VAL A 175 -8.72 -0.38 -2.64
N PRO A 176 -7.55 0.06 -2.15
CA PRO A 176 -6.89 1.24 -2.70
C PRO A 176 -6.46 1.04 -4.16
N GLY A 177 -6.11 -0.19 -4.58
CA GLY A 177 -5.77 -0.51 -5.96
C GLY A 177 -6.93 -0.23 -6.93
N PHE A 178 -8.11 -0.81 -6.68
CA PHE A 178 -9.30 -0.56 -7.50
C PHE A 178 -9.75 0.89 -7.42
N LEU A 179 -9.74 1.53 -6.24
CA LEU A 179 -10.08 2.94 -6.10
C LEU A 179 -9.13 3.82 -6.92
N ALA A 180 -7.82 3.57 -6.86
CA ALA A 180 -6.84 4.31 -7.65
C ALA A 180 -7.09 4.16 -9.16
N ILE A 181 -7.35 2.93 -9.63
CA ILE A 181 -7.70 2.68 -11.03
C ILE A 181 -9.01 3.39 -11.43
N ALA A 182 -10.03 3.36 -10.56
CA ALA A 182 -11.31 4.02 -10.82
C ALA A 182 -11.17 5.55 -10.90
N LEU A 183 -10.25 6.13 -10.12
CA LEU A 183 -9.95 7.56 -10.12
C LEU A 183 -9.12 7.99 -11.35
N VAL A 184 -8.07 7.25 -11.69
CA VAL A 184 -7.16 7.55 -12.80
C VAL A 184 -7.75 7.17 -14.16
N GLY A 185 -8.48 6.05 -14.24
CA GLY A 185 -9.01 5.49 -15.49
C GLY A 185 -7.98 4.73 -16.33
N GLY A 186 -8.30 4.48 -17.60
CA GLY A 186 -7.51 3.60 -18.49
C GLY A 186 -6.11 4.12 -18.81
N GLY A 187 -5.96 5.43 -18.96
CA GLY A 187 -4.69 6.07 -19.29
C GLY A 187 -3.98 5.47 -20.51
N ARG A 188 -2.65 5.55 -20.56
CA ARG A 188 -1.87 5.01 -21.69
C ARG A 188 -0.81 4.01 -21.20
N PRO A 189 -0.57 2.91 -21.94
CA PRO A 189 -1.33 2.41 -23.10
C PRO A 189 -2.62 1.67 -22.67
N SER A 190 -3.77 1.89 -23.32
CA SER A 190 -5.01 1.15 -23.04
C SER A 190 -5.95 1.08 -24.25
N ALA A 191 -6.83 0.08 -24.27
CA ALA A 191 -7.91 0.01 -25.25
C ALA A 191 -8.88 1.19 -25.14
N ASP A 192 -9.18 1.64 -23.91
CA ASP A 192 -9.96 2.85 -23.64
C ASP A 192 -9.33 4.07 -24.33
N HIS A 193 -8.00 4.21 -24.28
CA HIS A 193 -7.32 5.30 -24.96
C HIS A 193 -7.41 5.18 -26.49
N ALA A 194 -7.28 3.98 -27.05
CA ALA A 194 -7.42 3.77 -28.49
C ALA A 194 -8.83 4.12 -28.98
N VAL A 195 -9.86 3.63 -28.28
CA VAL A 195 -11.27 3.93 -28.58
C VAL A 195 -11.57 5.42 -28.43
N ALA A 196 -11.10 6.04 -27.34
CA ALA A 196 -11.22 7.48 -27.11
C ALA A 196 -10.58 8.31 -28.23
N SER A 197 -9.41 7.89 -28.71
CA SER A 197 -8.69 8.57 -29.80
C SER A 197 -9.44 8.46 -31.13
N MET A 198 -10.03 7.30 -31.43
CA MET A 198 -10.88 7.14 -32.60
C MET A 198 -12.15 8.00 -32.50
N ALA A 199 -12.81 8.03 -31.33
CA ALA A 199 -14.02 8.82 -31.11
C ALA A 199 -13.81 10.34 -31.19
N ALA A 200 -12.61 10.80 -30.81
CA ALA A 200 -12.22 12.21 -30.86
C ALA A 200 -11.85 12.69 -32.27
N ASP A 201 -11.44 11.78 -33.17
CA ASP A 201 -11.13 12.13 -34.56
C ASP A 201 -12.40 12.04 -35.45
N ASP A 202 -12.93 13.21 -35.83
CA ASP A 202 -14.12 13.37 -36.68
C ASP A 202 -13.98 12.70 -38.07
N ARG A 203 -12.77 12.35 -38.48
CA ARG A 203 -12.52 11.64 -39.75
C ARG A 203 -12.80 10.15 -39.66
N THR A 204 -12.82 9.57 -38.46
CA THR A 204 -13.06 8.13 -38.29
C THR A 204 -14.52 7.77 -38.51
N PHE A 205 -14.77 6.51 -38.87
CA PHE A 205 -16.14 6.00 -38.91
C PHE A 205 -16.76 5.93 -37.49
N TYR A 206 -15.94 5.58 -36.49
CA TYR A 206 -16.41 5.42 -35.11
C TYR A 206 -16.98 6.72 -34.53
N SER A 207 -16.37 7.87 -34.80
CA SER A 207 -16.88 9.17 -34.31
C SER A 207 -18.28 9.53 -34.84
N ARG A 208 -18.68 9.00 -36.00
CA ARG A 208 -20.03 9.21 -36.57
C ARG A 208 -21.11 8.34 -35.92
N VAL A 209 -20.71 7.18 -35.42
CA VAL A 209 -21.61 6.20 -34.80
C VAL A 209 -21.59 6.30 -33.27
N ASP A 210 -20.57 6.94 -32.69
CA ASP A 210 -20.27 6.95 -31.26
C ASP A 210 -21.51 7.22 -30.37
N PRO A 211 -22.07 6.18 -29.73
CA PRO A 211 -23.25 6.33 -28.90
C PRO A 211 -22.91 6.71 -27.45
N PHE A 212 -21.65 6.53 -27.02
CA PHE A 212 -21.32 6.46 -25.59
C PHE A 212 -20.19 7.41 -25.17
N TYR A 213 -19.11 7.54 -25.95
CA TYR A 213 -17.93 8.26 -25.52
C TYR A 213 -18.19 9.77 -25.37
N ARG A 214 -18.79 10.41 -26.38
CA ARG A 214 -19.16 11.84 -26.30
C ARG A 214 -20.23 12.15 -25.27
N ARG A 215 -21.23 11.27 -25.11
CA ARG A 215 -22.41 11.55 -24.28
C ARG A 215 -22.22 11.21 -22.80
N VAL A 216 -21.45 10.16 -22.49
CA VAL A 216 -21.34 9.63 -21.13
C VAL A 216 -19.91 9.70 -20.61
N ALA A 217 -18.95 9.18 -21.37
CA ALA A 217 -17.58 9.04 -20.88
C ALA A 217 -16.88 10.40 -20.69
N LEU A 218 -16.94 11.29 -21.68
CA LEU A 218 -16.28 12.61 -21.63
C LEU A 218 -16.77 13.48 -20.46
N PRO A 219 -18.09 13.73 -20.29
CA PRO A 219 -18.58 14.54 -19.17
C PRO A 219 -18.24 13.95 -17.81
N PHE A 220 -18.23 12.63 -17.70
CA PHE A 220 -17.86 11.94 -16.46
C PHE A 220 -16.38 12.14 -16.12
N VAL A 221 -15.49 11.98 -17.11
CA VAL A 221 -14.05 12.18 -16.93
C VAL A 221 -13.73 13.62 -16.56
N GLU A 222 -14.33 14.60 -17.23
CA GLU A 222 -14.14 16.01 -16.90
C GLU A 222 -14.60 16.34 -15.48
N ARG A 223 -15.77 15.81 -15.07
CA ARG A 223 -16.29 16.01 -13.72
C ARG A 223 -15.41 15.39 -12.64
N THR A 224 -14.77 14.26 -12.93
CA THR A 224 -13.98 13.49 -11.94
C THR A 224 -12.48 13.77 -11.97
N ARG A 225 -11.97 14.52 -12.96
CA ARG A 225 -10.54 14.83 -13.11
C ARG A 225 -9.90 15.40 -11.84
N HIS A 226 -10.60 16.26 -11.11
CA HIS A 226 -10.09 16.84 -9.86
C HIS A 226 -9.80 15.79 -8.78
N LEU A 227 -10.44 14.62 -8.84
CA LEU A 227 -10.25 13.54 -7.88
C LEU A 227 -8.94 12.77 -8.09
N GLU A 228 -8.35 12.84 -9.28
CA GLU A 228 -7.06 12.19 -9.59
C GLU A 228 -5.94 12.68 -8.68
N ALA A 229 -6.02 13.93 -8.21
CA ALA A 229 -5.07 14.50 -7.25
C ALA A 229 -5.03 13.76 -5.91
N TYR A 230 -6.09 13.00 -5.55
CA TYR A 230 -6.17 12.25 -4.30
C TYR A 230 -5.71 10.79 -4.41
N VAL A 231 -5.38 10.31 -5.61
CA VAL A 231 -4.83 8.96 -5.82
C VAL A 231 -3.65 8.64 -4.89
N PRO A 232 -2.68 9.54 -4.67
CA PRO A 232 -1.58 9.25 -3.77
C PRO A 232 -2.06 9.08 -2.32
N ALA A 233 -3.08 9.83 -1.90
CA ALA A 233 -3.65 9.69 -0.56
C ALA A 233 -4.40 8.36 -0.39
N VAL A 234 -5.17 7.94 -1.40
CA VAL A 234 -5.85 6.63 -1.41
C VAL A 234 -4.84 5.50 -1.29
N LEU A 235 -3.79 5.52 -2.12
CA LEU A 235 -2.73 4.51 -2.10
C LEU A 235 -1.99 4.50 -0.76
N ARG A 236 -1.58 5.67 -0.25
CA ARG A 236 -0.87 5.80 1.02
C ARG A 236 -1.67 5.29 2.20
N VAL A 237 -2.93 5.71 2.32
CA VAL A 237 -3.77 5.31 3.45
C VAL A 237 -4.09 3.84 3.35
N GLY A 238 -4.48 3.34 2.18
CA GLY A 238 -4.80 1.93 1.99
C GLY A 238 -3.61 1.01 2.26
N LEU A 239 -2.45 1.26 1.62
CA LEU A 239 -1.23 0.49 1.89
C LEU A 239 -0.74 0.66 3.32
N GLY A 240 -0.81 1.87 3.87
CA GLY A 240 -0.39 2.12 5.23
C GLY A 240 -1.22 1.35 6.25
N LEU A 241 -2.54 1.25 6.04
CA LEU A 241 -3.42 0.40 6.83
C LEU A 241 -3.10 -1.10 6.64
N THR A 242 -2.81 -1.55 5.41
CA THR A 242 -2.35 -2.93 5.16
C THR A 242 -1.09 -3.24 5.95
N PHE A 243 -0.08 -2.36 5.91
CA PHE A 243 1.17 -2.55 6.64
C PHE A 243 0.99 -2.54 8.16
N VAL A 244 0.16 -1.66 8.70
CA VAL A 244 -0.17 -1.67 10.15
C VAL A 244 -0.87 -2.97 10.52
N TYR A 245 -1.82 -3.42 9.70
CA TYR A 245 -2.53 -4.66 9.93
C TYR A 245 -1.61 -5.88 9.86
N LEU A 246 -0.74 -5.97 8.85
CA LEU A 246 0.25 -7.05 8.74
C LEU A 246 1.21 -7.05 9.94
N GLY A 247 1.81 -5.90 10.23
CA GLY A 247 2.79 -5.77 11.30
C GLY A 247 2.19 -6.03 12.68
N VAL A 248 0.98 -5.56 12.97
CA VAL A 248 0.37 -5.74 14.29
C VAL A 248 -0.40 -7.05 14.38
N ALA A 249 -1.38 -7.28 13.49
CA ALA A 249 -2.27 -8.42 13.60
C ALA A 249 -1.57 -9.75 13.26
N GLN A 250 -0.72 -9.79 12.23
CA GLN A 250 -0.08 -11.05 11.82
C GLN A 250 1.19 -11.35 12.61
N LYS A 251 1.99 -10.34 12.95
CA LYS A 251 3.28 -10.56 13.62
C LYS A 251 3.13 -10.51 15.14
N LEU A 252 2.55 -9.44 15.67
CA LEU A 252 2.53 -9.21 17.11
C LEU A 252 1.37 -9.94 17.81
N MET A 253 0.19 -10.01 17.17
CA MET A 253 -1.00 -10.62 17.77
C MET A 253 -1.16 -12.11 17.46
N GLU A 254 -0.39 -12.66 16.51
CA GLU A 254 -0.34 -14.10 16.23
C GLU A 254 1.10 -14.64 16.31
N PRO A 255 1.74 -14.58 17.50
CA PRO A 255 3.16 -14.84 17.63
C PRO A 255 3.55 -16.30 17.37
N GLY A 256 2.67 -17.27 17.66
CA GLY A 256 2.96 -18.67 17.38
C GLY A 256 3.24 -18.90 15.89
N ASP A 257 2.34 -18.42 15.05
CA ASP A 257 2.42 -18.58 13.61
C ASP A 257 3.61 -17.79 13.03
N ALA A 258 3.87 -16.59 13.57
CA ALA A 258 5.04 -15.81 13.20
C ALA A 258 6.36 -16.51 13.58
N LEU A 259 6.45 -17.12 14.76
CA LEU A 259 7.61 -17.91 15.20
C LEU A 259 7.79 -19.18 14.36
N ALA A 260 6.70 -19.82 13.95
CA ALA A 260 6.75 -20.97 13.06
C ALA A 260 7.35 -20.61 11.69
N VAL A 261 7.10 -19.40 11.18
CA VAL A 261 7.77 -18.88 9.98
C VAL A 261 9.27 -18.71 10.22
N VAL A 262 9.68 -18.12 11.36
CA VAL A 262 11.10 -17.98 11.73
C VAL A 262 11.80 -19.34 11.74
N ALA A 263 11.17 -20.35 12.34
CA ALA A 263 11.70 -21.71 12.44
C ALA A 263 11.73 -22.41 11.07
N LYS A 264 10.65 -22.33 10.27
CA LYS A 264 10.56 -22.97 8.95
C LYS A 264 11.69 -22.53 8.01
N TYR A 265 12.04 -21.25 8.04
CA TYR A 265 13.03 -20.66 7.15
C TYR A 265 14.40 -20.43 7.82
N ASP A 266 14.59 -20.91 9.05
CA ASP A 266 15.82 -20.76 9.84
C ASP A 266 16.40 -19.33 9.79
N LEU A 267 15.55 -18.32 10.00
CA LEU A 267 15.97 -16.92 9.86
C LEU A 267 17.07 -16.55 10.85
N THR A 268 17.17 -17.29 11.96
CA THR A 268 18.24 -17.17 12.95
C THR A 268 19.62 -17.51 12.40
N ALA A 269 19.74 -18.28 11.31
CA ALA A 269 21.00 -18.49 10.62
C ALA A 269 21.45 -17.27 9.80
N VAL A 270 20.52 -16.42 9.37
CA VAL A 270 20.82 -15.21 8.58
C VAL A 270 21.26 -14.05 9.48
N VAL A 271 20.48 -13.79 10.54
CA VAL A 271 20.84 -12.85 11.60
C VAL A 271 20.70 -13.58 12.93
N PRO A 272 21.82 -13.82 13.65
CA PRO A 272 21.86 -14.64 14.86
C PRO A 272 21.30 -13.89 16.07
N VAL A 273 19.98 -13.70 16.06
CA VAL A 273 19.21 -13.11 17.16
C VAL A 273 18.06 -14.03 17.53
N ALA A 274 17.47 -13.79 18.70
CA ALA A 274 16.35 -14.58 19.20
C ALA A 274 15.13 -14.51 18.23
N PRO A 275 14.38 -15.62 18.04
CA PRO A 275 13.20 -15.63 17.18
C PRO A 275 12.15 -14.56 17.51
N GLU A 276 11.99 -14.24 18.79
CA GLU A 276 11.09 -13.21 19.28
C GLU A 276 11.50 -11.83 18.74
N LEU A 277 12.80 -11.55 18.66
CA LEU A 277 13.34 -10.29 18.14
C LEU A 277 13.09 -10.16 16.64
N TRP A 278 13.14 -11.26 15.89
CA TRP A 278 12.75 -11.30 14.48
C TRP A 278 11.28 -10.91 14.30
N VAL A 279 10.38 -11.54 15.05
CA VAL A 279 8.94 -11.31 14.97
C VAL A 279 8.58 -9.89 15.39
N VAL A 280 9.07 -9.44 16.56
CA VAL A 280 8.79 -8.10 17.09
C VAL A 280 9.41 -7.01 16.20
N GLY A 281 10.67 -7.21 15.77
CA GLY A 281 11.36 -6.27 14.89
C GLY A 281 10.66 -6.10 13.54
N ALA A 282 10.25 -7.20 12.91
CA ALA A 282 9.48 -7.16 11.67
C ALA A 282 8.12 -6.47 11.87
N GLY A 283 7.37 -6.85 12.90
CA GLY A 283 6.06 -6.27 13.20
C GLY A 283 6.11 -4.76 13.47
N LEU A 284 7.10 -4.30 14.25
CA LEU A 284 7.30 -2.87 14.52
C LEU A 284 7.75 -2.11 13.27
N THR A 285 8.61 -2.71 12.44
CA THR A 285 9.08 -2.08 11.20
C THR A 285 7.94 -1.91 10.19
N GLU A 286 7.14 -2.96 9.97
CA GLU A 286 5.96 -2.92 9.11
C GLU A 286 4.94 -1.89 9.63
N ALA A 287 4.66 -1.88 10.94
CA ALA A 287 3.76 -0.90 11.54
C ALA A 287 4.28 0.54 11.40
N LEU A 288 5.58 0.78 11.58
CA LEU A 288 6.20 2.09 11.41
C LEU A 288 6.08 2.57 9.95
N VAL A 289 6.41 1.72 8.98
CA VAL A 289 6.23 2.00 7.55
C VAL A 289 4.77 2.35 7.27
N GLY A 290 3.83 1.56 7.80
CA GLY A 290 2.41 1.80 7.64
C GLY A 290 1.96 3.15 8.19
N VAL A 291 2.38 3.51 9.41
CA VAL A 291 2.08 4.82 10.03
C VAL A 291 2.67 5.98 9.22
N LEU A 292 3.92 5.85 8.76
CA LEU A 292 4.57 6.87 7.92
C LEU A 292 3.80 7.09 6.60
N LEU A 293 3.34 6.01 5.97
CA LEU A 293 2.52 6.09 4.75
C LEU A 293 1.17 6.75 5.01
N VAL A 294 0.43 6.35 6.06
CA VAL A 294 -0.85 6.98 6.43
C VAL A 294 -0.67 8.48 6.66
N ALA A 295 0.35 8.88 7.42
CA ALA A 295 0.67 10.29 7.66
C ALA A 295 1.14 11.02 6.38
N GLY A 296 1.69 10.28 5.40
CA GLY A 296 2.37 10.86 4.25
C GLY A 296 3.65 11.58 4.67
N ALA A 297 4.37 10.99 5.62
CA ALA A 297 5.68 11.43 6.07
C ALA A 297 6.74 10.53 5.44
N PHE A 298 7.74 11.15 4.83
CA PHE A 298 8.81 10.45 4.10
C PHE A 298 8.27 9.47 3.06
N THR A 299 7.18 9.81 2.36
CA THR A 299 6.38 8.87 1.54
C THR A 299 7.22 8.00 0.62
N ARG A 300 8.14 8.63 -0.14
CA ARG A 300 9.00 7.90 -1.09
C ARG A 300 10.03 7.02 -0.39
N ALA A 301 10.56 7.44 0.75
CA ALA A 301 11.49 6.62 1.53
C ALA A 301 10.76 5.44 2.19
N ALA A 302 9.60 5.68 2.81
CA ALA A 302 8.74 4.63 3.35
C ALA A 302 8.31 3.63 2.27
N SER A 303 7.96 4.10 1.07
CA SER A 303 7.64 3.23 -0.06
C SER A 303 8.84 2.43 -0.56
N ALA A 304 10.06 3.02 -0.53
CA ALA A 304 11.29 2.30 -0.86
C ALA A 304 11.61 1.23 0.18
N VAL A 305 11.45 1.53 1.47
CA VAL A 305 11.58 0.53 2.55
C VAL A 305 10.56 -0.58 2.38
N ALA A 306 9.29 -0.25 2.12
CA ALA A 306 8.24 -1.24 1.82
C ALA A 306 8.62 -2.14 0.63
N PHE A 307 9.10 -1.56 -0.47
CA PHE A 307 9.56 -2.31 -1.63
C PHE A 307 10.71 -3.25 -1.29
N LEU A 308 11.68 -2.78 -0.49
CA LEU A 308 12.80 -3.61 -0.04
C LEU A 308 12.34 -4.74 0.88
N LEU A 309 11.42 -4.49 1.82
CA LEU A 309 10.85 -5.52 2.68
C LEU A 309 10.21 -6.64 1.85
N PHE A 310 9.35 -6.29 0.89
CA PHE A 310 8.76 -7.30 0.00
C PHE A 310 9.78 -8.00 -0.89
N THR A 311 10.83 -7.30 -1.31
CA THR A 311 11.93 -7.93 -2.07
C THR A 311 12.63 -8.98 -1.21
N THR A 312 12.95 -8.62 0.03
CA THR A 312 13.60 -9.55 0.97
C THR A 312 12.71 -10.75 1.28
N THR A 313 11.40 -10.59 1.47
CA THR A 313 10.51 -11.73 1.70
C THR A 313 10.36 -12.59 0.44
N LEU A 314 10.17 -11.97 -0.73
CA LEU A 314 10.01 -12.68 -2.00
C LEU A 314 11.21 -13.57 -2.34
N PHE A 315 12.43 -13.07 -2.14
CA PHE A 315 13.65 -13.84 -2.43
C PHE A 315 14.16 -14.64 -1.22
N GLY A 316 13.72 -14.30 -0.02
CA GLY A 316 14.11 -14.99 1.21
C GLY A 316 13.23 -16.20 1.54
N LEU A 317 11.98 -16.24 1.05
CA LEU A 317 11.00 -17.28 1.37
C LEU A 317 10.63 -18.09 0.10
N PRO A 318 11.28 -19.23 -0.17
CA PRO A 318 11.17 -19.94 -1.45
C PRO A 318 9.76 -20.46 -1.80
N ASP A 319 8.91 -20.74 -0.80
CA ASP A 319 7.56 -21.28 -1.01
C ASP A 319 6.44 -20.23 -0.86
N ASP A 320 6.79 -18.96 -0.70
CA ASP A 320 5.81 -17.89 -0.52
C ASP A 320 5.17 -17.51 -1.87
N PRO A 321 3.82 -17.52 -2.00
CA PRO A 321 3.17 -17.26 -3.28
C PRO A 321 3.46 -15.84 -3.79
N VAL A 322 4.35 -15.75 -4.78
CA VAL A 322 4.76 -14.50 -5.46
C VAL A 322 3.55 -13.68 -5.91
N LEU A 323 2.52 -14.34 -6.44
CA LEU A 323 1.31 -13.69 -6.94
C LEU A 323 0.59 -12.86 -5.87
N ALA A 324 0.63 -13.26 -4.61
CA ALA A 324 0.00 -12.54 -3.51
C ALA A 324 0.67 -11.19 -3.20
N HIS A 325 1.91 -10.99 -3.66
CA HIS A 325 2.70 -9.80 -3.37
C HIS A 325 2.76 -8.80 -4.53
N ILE A 326 2.40 -9.22 -5.76
CA ILE A 326 2.49 -8.37 -6.96
C ILE A 326 1.66 -7.08 -6.82
N SER A 327 0.47 -7.19 -6.21
CA SER A 327 -0.39 -6.05 -5.90
C SER A 327 0.35 -5.03 -5.04
N LEU A 328 0.90 -5.47 -3.91
CA LEU A 328 1.64 -4.63 -2.98
C LEU A 328 2.86 -3.98 -3.64
N PHE A 329 3.68 -4.74 -4.38
CA PHE A 329 4.83 -4.22 -5.14
C PHE A 329 4.44 -3.13 -6.13
N GLY A 330 3.37 -3.35 -6.91
CA GLY A 330 2.92 -2.39 -7.89
C GLY A 330 2.37 -1.11 -7.27
N LEU A 331 1.65 -1.22 -6.14
CA LEU A 331 1.08 -0.07 -5.45
C LEU A 331 2.14 0.75 -4.70
N VAL A 332 3.16 0.12 -4.09
CA VAL A 332 4.28 0.88 -3.50
C VAL A 332 5.14 1.54 -4.59
N SER A 333 5.29 0.89 -5.75
CA SER A 333 5.95 1.48 -6.91
C SER A 333 5.18 2.70 -7.44
N ALA A 334 3.84 2.63 -7.44
CA ALA A 334 3.00 3.77 -7.77
C ALA A 334 3.22 4.94 -6.79
N LEU A 335 3.42 4.68 -5.49
CA LEU A 335 3.75 5.73 -4.52
C LEU A 335 5.16 6.32 -4.68
N LEU A 336 6.12 5.57 -5.23
CA LEU A 336 7.43 6.13 -5.61
C LEU A 336 7.27 7.17 -6.73
N VAL A 337 6.42 6.86 -7.72
CA VAL A 337 6.05 7.75 -8.82
C VAL A 337 5.33 8.99 -8.26
N THR A 338 4.18 8.80 -7.60
CA THR A 338 3.30 9.91 -7.19
C THR A 338 3.79 10.71 -6.00
N GLY A 339 4.58 10.12 -5.10
CA GLY A 339 4.92 10.72 -3.81
C GLY A 339 3.72 10.90 -2.87
N GLY A 340 3.80 11.88 -1.96
CA GLY A 340 2.82 12.07 -0.87
C GLY A 340 1.45 12.63 -1.28
N GLY A 341 1.37 13.35 -2.40
CA GLY A 341 0.15 14.04 -2.82
C GLY A 341 -0.27 15.20 -1.89
N PRO A 342 -1.48 15.77 -2.10
CA PRO A 342 -1.92 17.02 -1.47
C PRO A 342 -2.14 16.89 0.04
N LEU A 343 -2.56 15.73 0.53
CA LEU A 343 -2.91 15.48 1.93
C LEU A 343 -1.75 14.84 2.73
N SER A 344 -0.51 15.23 2.47
CA SER A 344 0.68 14.64 3.10
C SER A 344 1.41 15.60 4.02
N VAL A 345 2.00 15.07 5.10
CA VAL A 345 2.96 15.82 5.94
C VAL A 345 4.13 16.31 5.11
N ASP A 346 4.61 15.51 4.15
CA ASP A 346 5.67 15.90 3.20
C ASP A 346 5.34 17.23 2.49
N ARG A 347 4.10 17.38 2.02
CA ARG A 347 3.65 18.62 1.38
C ARG A 347 3.54 19.77 2.37
N ALA A 348 2.94 19.54 3.54
CA ALA A 348 2.81 20.56 4.57
C ALA A 348 4.17 21.14 5.01
N LEU A 349 5.21 20.30 5.11
CA LEU A 349 6.57 20.73 5.43
C LEU A 349 7.24 21.48 4.28
N SER A 350 6.97 21.09 3.02
CA SER A 350 7.48 21.79 1.84
C SER A 350 6.90 23.19 1.71
N ASP A 351 5.59 23.34 1.92
CA ASP A 351 4.88 24.61 1.77
C ASP A 351 5.29 25.62 2.86
N ARG A 352 5.49 25.16 4.11
CA ARG A 352 6.02 26.02 5.19
C ARG A 352 7.42 26.55 4.91
N GLY A 353 8.32 25.69 4.43
CA GLY A 353 9.68 26.09 4.10
C GLY A 353 9.77 27.11 2.96
N ALA A 354 8.78 27.13 2.05
CA ALA A 354 8.69 28.15 1.00
C ALA A 354 8.22 29.50 1.57
N GLY A 355 7.21 29.51 2.45
CA GLY A 355 6.72 30.74 3.09
C GLY A 355 7.75 31.43 4.00
N ASP A 356 8.57 30.63 4.71
CA ASP A 356 9.66 31.18 5.53
C ASP A 356 10.78 31.82 4.68
N ALA A 357 11.05 31.30 3.48
CA ALA A 357 12.03 31.86 2.56
C ALA A 357 11.56 33.18 1.91
N GLU A 358 10.27 33.28 1.57
CA GLU A 358 9.67 34.51 1.02
C GLU A 358 9.61 35.64 2.07
N SER A 359 9.26 35.33 3.32
CA SER A 359 9.20 36.32 4.41
C SER A 359 10.59 36.84 4.84
N GLY A 360 11.64 36.01 4.78
CA GLY A 360 13.01 36.41 5.04
C GLY A 360 13.64 37.26 3.92
N GLY A 361 13.20 37.07 2.68
CA GLY A 361 13.63 37.87 1.52
C GLY A 361 13.15 39.33 1.61
N ASP A 362 11.90 39.53 2.03
CA ASP A 362 11.26 40.85 2.09
C ASP A 362 11.79 41.76 3.23
N ALA A 363 12.37 41.16 4.28
CA ALA A 363 13.05 41.89 5.36
C ALA A 363 14.45 42.41 4.94
N SER A 364 15.14 41.69 4.05
CA SER A 364 16.47 42.08 3.56
C SER A 364 16.41 43.19 2.50
N GLY A 365 15.33 43.26 1.72
CA GLY A 365 15.11 44.26 0.67
C GLY A 365 14.74 45.66 1.17
N ARG A 366 14.33 45.83 2.44
CA ARG A 366 13.93 47.13 3.01
C ARG A 366 15.03 47.85 3.79
N SER A 367 16.22 47.26 3.94
CA SER A 367 17.34 47.87 4.68
C SER A 367 18.42 48.52 3.81
N ALA A 368 18.32 48.43 2.48
CA ALA A 368 19.30 48.98 1.54
C ALA A 368 18.90 50.35 0.93
N GLY A 369 17.97 51.06 1.58
CA GLY A 369 17.51 52.38 1.15
C GLY A 369 17.36 53.34 2.32
N ALA A 370 18.49 53.79 2.87
CA ALA A 370 18.59 54.99 3.70
C ALA A 370 19.94 55.64 3.48
#